data_AF-A3ISG5-F1
#
_entry.id   AF-A3ISG5-F1
#
_cell.length_a   1.000
_cell.length_b   1.000
_cell.length_c   1.000
_cell.angle_alpha   90.00
_cell.angle_beta   90.00
_cell.angle_gamma   90.00
#
_symmetry.space_group_name_H-M   'P 1'
#
loop_
_entity.id
_entity.type
_entity.pdbx_description
1 polymer ?
#
loop_
_entity_poly.entity_id
_entity_poly.type
_entity_poly.pdbx_seq_one_letter_code
_entity_poly.pdbx_strand_id
1 'polypeptide(L)' 'MDKVIQLHIQKLPEGVYLATSDDLKGLVAQGKTTKETLEIAKDVVYQLIKAKNNAIKLMI' A
#
# COMPACT_ATOMS: atom_id res chain seq x y z
N MET A 1 -17.46 -2.06 -6.89
CA MET A 1 -17.36 -0.73 -6.25
C MET A 1 -15.97 -0.21 -6.51
N ASP A 2 -15.84 0.71 -7.45
CA ASP A 2 -14.57 1.36 -7.75
C ASP A 2 -14.23 2.32 -6.61
N LYS A 3 -13.07 2.11 -5.98
CA LYS A 3 -12.59 2.92 -4.87
C LYS A 3 -11.30 3.59 -5.30
N VAL A 4 -11.37 4.91 -5.51
CA VAL A 4 -10.20 5.72 -5.79
C VAL A 4 -9.55 6.07 -4.45
N ILE A 5 -8.25 5.82 -4.33
CA ILE A 5 -7.45 6.18 -3.17
C ILE A 5 -6.33 7.10 -3.62
N GLN A 6 -6.08 8.17 -2.86
CA GLN A 6 -4.97 9.07 -3.16
C GLN A 6 -3.67 8.47 -2.62
N LEU A 7 -2.70 8.27 -3.52
CA LEU A 7 -1.40 7.73 -3.18
C LEU A 7 -0.36 8.86 -3.14
N HIS A 8 0.26 9.05 -1.99
CA HIS A 8 1.38 9.97 -1.80
C HIS A 8 2.68 9.23 -2.07
N ILE A 9 3.37 9.59 -3.16
CA ILE A 9 4.69 9.05 -3.49
C ILE A 9 5.75 10.10 -3.16
N GLN A 10 6.71 9.74 -2.32
CA GLN A 10 7.89 10.54 -2.02
C GLN A 10 9.16 9.78 -2.38
N LYS A 11 10.18 10.51 -2.87
CA LYS A 11 11.53 9.95 -3.04
C LYS A 11 12.31 10.16 -1.75
N LEU A 12 12.85 9.09 -1.20
CA LEU A 12 13.67 9.12 0.00
C LEU A 12 15.12 9.45 -0.34
N PRO A 13 15.88 10.04 0.62
CA PRO A 13 17.31 10.35 0.44
C PRO A 13 18.15 9.10 0.17
N GLU A 14 17.66 7.91 0.52
CA GLU A 14 18.29 6.62 0.24
C GLU A 14 18.16 6.17 -1.23
N GLY A 15 17.48 6.95 -2.08
CA GLY A 15 17.33 6.67 -3.52
C GLY A 15 16.16 5.77 -3.89
N VAL A 16 15.28 5.45 -2.93
CA VAL A 16 14.05 4.67 -3.12
C VAL A 16 12.82 5.58 -3.13
N TYR A 17 11.69 5.03 -3.56
CA TYR A 17 10.38 5.67 -3.54
C TYR A 17 9.53 5.02 -2.46
N LEU A 18 8.85 5.85 -1.67
CA LEU A 18 7.90 5.45 -0.64
C LEU A 18 6.52 5.91 -1.07
N ALA A 19 5.57 4.99 -1.14
CA ALA A 19 4.16 5.23 -1.36
C ALA A 19 3.39 5.04 -0.05
N THR A 20 2.60 6.04 0.31
CA THR A 20 1.68 6.03 1.45
C THR A 20 0.31 6.55 1.03
N SER A 21 -0.72 6.39 1.87
CA SER A 21 -2.05 6.92 1.59
C SER A 21 -2.78 7.30 2.87
N ASP A 22 -3.36 8.49 2.90
CA ASP A 22 -4.18 8.97 4.01
C ASP A 22 -5.58 8.32 4.02
N ASP A 23 -6.08 7.93 2.85
CA ASP A 23 -7.36 7.23 2.68
C ASP A 23 -7.32 5.79 3.24
N LEU A 24 -6.15 5.15 3.23
CA LEU A 24 -5.98 3.75 3.62
C LEU A 24 -4.87 3.58 4.64
N LYS A 25 -5.22 3.70 5.92
CA LYS A 25 -4.30 3.47 7.05
C LYS A 25 -3.61 2.10 6.92
N GLY A 26 -2.29 2.10 7.10
CA GLY A 26 -1.45 0.91 6.96
C GLY A 26 -0.93 0.68 5.54
N LEU A 27 -1.36 1.45 4.54
CA LEU A 27 -0.76 1.43 3.21
C LEU A 27 0.61 2.08 3.26
N VAL A 28 1.65 1.25 3.25
CA VAL A 28 3.04 1.65 3.10
C VAL A 28 3.69 0.71 2.10
N ALA A 29 4.25 1.25 1.02
CA ALA A 29 4.95 0.49 0.00
C ALA A 29 6.23 1.20 -0.40
N GLN A 30 7.30 0.45 -0.62
CA GLN A 30 8.60 1.00 -0.99
C GLN A 30 9.19 0.25 -2.18
N GLY A 31 9.77 0.97 -3.13
CA GLY A 31 10.42 0.39 -4.30
C GLY A 31 11.57 1.24 -4.83
N LYS A 32 12.39 0.66 -5.70
CA LYS A 32 13.52 1.34 -6.35
C LYS A 32 13.07 2.31 -7.45
N THR A 33 11.88 2.08 -8.00
CA THR A 33 11.28 2.92 -9.04
C THR A 33 9.82 3.23 -8.72
N THR A 34 9.29 4.32 -9.29
CA THR A 34 7.88 4.69 -9.14
C THR A 34 6.93 3.57 -9.58
N LYS A 35 7.28 2.87 -10.67
CA LYS A 35 6.48 1.76 -11.21
C LYS A 35 6.44 0.58 -10.24
N GLU A 36 7.61 0.14 -9.76
CA GLU A 36 7.71 -0.94 -8.78
C GLU A 36 6.95 -0.62 -7.50
N THR A 37 7.10 0.63 -7.01
CA THR A 37 6.39 1.11 -5.82
C THR A 37 4.88 1.06 -6.00
N LEU A 38 4.37 1.40 -7.20
CA LEU A 38 2.95 1.32 -7.51
C LEU A 38 2.44 -0.13 -7.58
N GLU A 39 3.23 -1.06 -8.12
CA GLU A 39 2.88 -2.49 -8.13
C GLU A 39 2.81 -3.05 -6.71
N ILE A 40 3.78 -2.72 -5.86
CA ILE A 40 3.77 -3.12 -4.43
C ILE A 40 2.58 -2.49 -3.70
N ALA A 41 2.30 -1.20 -3.93
CA ALA A 41 1.16 -0.52 -3.32
C ALA A 41 -0.18 -1.19 -3.64
N LYS A 42 -0.37 -1.67 -4.88
CA LYS A 42 -1.59 -2.40 -5.28
C LYS A 42 -1.76 -3.71 -4.52
N ASP A 43 -0.67 -4.47 -4.34
CA ASP A 43 -0.71 -5.73 -3.57
C ASP A 43 -1.05 -5.45 -2.10
N VAL A 44 -0.40 -4.46 -1.50
CA VAL A 44 -0.66 -4.02 -0.11
C VAL A 44 -2.11 -3.59 0.07
N VAL A 45 -2.70 -2.84 -0.87
CA VAL A 45 -4.12 -2.47 -0.85
C VAL A 45 -5.02 -3.70 -0.81
N TYR A 46 -4.75 -4.70 -1.66
CA TYR A 46 -5.53 -5.94 -1.68
C TYR A 46 -5.45 -6.67 -0.33
N GLN A 47 -4.26 -6.79 0.23
CA GLN A 47 -4.03 -7.45 1.52
C GLN A 47 -4.73 -6.71 2.67
N LEU A 48 -4.69 -5.37 2.68
CA LEU A 48 -5.34 -4.56 3.71
C LEU A 48 -6.87 -4.60 3.59
N ILE A 49 -7.42 -4.58 2.38
CA ILE A 49 -8.87 -4.74 2.18
C ILE A 49 -9.32 -6.14 2.62
N LYS A 50 -8.54 -7.17 2.28
CA LYS A 50 -8.79 -8.55 2.70
C LYS A 50 -8.74 -8.69 4.23
N ALA A 51 -7.74 -8.08 4.87
CA ALA A 51 -7.59 -8.07 6.33
C ALA A 51 -8.64 -7.21 7.05
N LYS A 52 -9.25 -6.22 6.37
CA LYS A 52 -10.34 -5.41 6.93
C LYS A 52 -11.69 -6.10 6.83
N ASN A 53 -11.92 -6.87 5.78
CA ASN A 53 -13.14 -7.66 5.58
C ASN A 53 -13.12 -8.99 6.33
N ASN A 54 -11.94 -9.54 6.62
CA ASN A 54 -11.79 -10.64 7.56
C ASN A 54 -11.33 -10.06 8.90
N ALA A 55 -12.18 -10.08 9.92
CA ALA A 55 -11.67 -10.30 11.27
C ALA A 55 -10.86 -11.60 11.21
N ILE A 56 -9.54 -11.49 11.06
CA ILE A 56 -8.66 -12.65 10.92
C ILE A 56 -8.67 -13.34 12.28
N LYS A 57 -9.57 -14.32 12.41
CA LYS A 57 -9.35 -15.49 13.25
C LYS A 57 -8.11 -16.17 12.69
N LEU A 58 -6.95 -15.74 13.17
CA LEU A 58 -5.71 -16.48 13.00
C LEU A 58 -5.85 -17.72 13.90
N MET A 59 -6.41 -18.79 13.35
CA MET A 59 -6.18 -20.13 13.90
C MET A 59 -4.87 -20.60 13.27
N ILE A 60 -3.78 -20.32 13.98
CA ILE A 60 -2.60 -21.18 13.98
C ILE A 60 -2.72 -22.15 15.15
#